data_AF-A0AA36DW31-F1
#
_entry.id   AF-A0AA36DW31-F1
#
_cell.length_a   1.000
_cell.length_b   1.000
_cell.length_c   1.000
_cell.angle_alpha   90.00
_cell.angle_beta   90.00
_cell.angle_gamma   90.00
#
_symmetry.space_group_name_H-M   'P 1'
#
loop_
_entity.id
_entity.type
_entity.pdbx_description
1 polymer ?
#
loop_
_entity_poly.entity_id
_entity_poly.type
_entity_poly.pdbx_seq_one_letter_code
_entity_poly.pdbx_strand_id
1 'polypeptide(L)'
;MWRWITVGSHWGKTFIYVDKCGIIIMIITFVLDVVAVAKFRKANKVFSNNASMFMSEAQKRKRRMEIKFFKQALCQNGLSLIAFISYHFISPLFADRWLVFLTSTFVWQLLHVFDGIVVLLFHFQPAMWRTILEKFISALAPL
;
A
#
# COMPACT_ATOMS: atom_id res chain seq x y z
N MET A 1 -16.68 11.75 7.14
CA MET A 1 -16.83 13.03 7.90
C MET A 1 -17.71 14.07 7.19
N TRP A 2 -17.49 14.38 5.91
CA TRP A 2 -18.18 15.50 5.23
C TRP A 2 -19.56 15.17 4.65
N ARG A 3 -19.85 13.89 4.42
CA ARG A 3 -21.08 13.43 3.74
C ARG A 3 -22.36 13.91 4.43
N TRP A 4 -22.36 14.05 5.76
CA TRP A 4 -23.54 14.43 6.54
C TRP A 4 -23.74 15.95 6.65
N ILE A 5 -22.68 16.74 6.47
CA ILE A 5 -22.71 18.21 6.67
C ILE A 5 -23.13 18.93 5.38
N THR A 6 -22.90 18.34 4.21
CA THR A 6 -23.01 19.04 2.92
C THR A 6 -24.11 18.52 1.99
N VAL A 7 -24.94 17.55 2.40
CA VAL A 7 -25.95 16.88 1.52
C VAL A 7 -26.83 17.87 0.75
N GLY A 8 -27.18 19.02 1.36
CA GLY A 8 -28.00 20.05 0.73
C GLY A 8 -27.25 21.11 -0.07
N SER A 9 -25.92 21.21 0.04
CA SER A 9 -25.13 22.28 -0.60
C SER A 9 -24.52 21.83 -1.93
N HIS A 10 -24.23 22.79 -2.83
CA HIS A 10 -23.58 22.52 -4.12
C HIS A 10 -22.27 21.72 -3.96
N TRP A 11 -21.53 21.98 -2.88
CA TRP A 11 -20.30 21.31 -2.50
C TRP A 11 -20.50 19.86 -2.03
N GLY A 12 -21.69 19.49 -1.52
CA GLY A 12 -21.97 18.08 -1.20
C GLY A 12 -22.14 17.23 -2.44
N LYS A 13 -22.75 17.80 -3.50
CA LYS A 13 -22.90 17.10 -4.79
C LYS A 13 -21.54 16.80 -5.41
N THR A 14 -20.61 17.76 -5.41
CA THR A 14 -19.24 17.54 -5.92
C THR A 14 -18.51 16.45 -5.14
N PHE A 15 -18.67 16.39 -3.81
CA PHE A 15 -18.13 15.31 -2.99
C PHE A 15 -18.68 13.93 -3.36
N ILE A 16 -19.98 13.81 -3.65
CA ILE A 16 -20.59 12.54 -4.09
C ILE A 16 -20.02 12.09 -5.44
N TYR A 17 -19.75 13.02 -6.36
CA TYR A 17 -19.09 12.69 -7.63
C TYR A 17 -17.66 12.18 -7.41
N VAL A 18 -16.89 12.83 -6.54
CA VAL A 18 -15.54 12.41 -6.18
C VAL A 18 -15.53 11.01 -5.53
N ASP A 19 -16.49 10.75 -4.63
CA ASP A 19 -16.69 9.44 -3.98
C ASP A 19 -16.95 8.32 -5.00
N LYS A 20 -17.82 8.58 -5.99
CA LYS A 20 -18.08 7.64 -7.09
C LYS A 20 -16.84 7.39 -7.96
N CYS A 21 -16.06 8.44 -8.27
CA CYS A 21 -14.79 8.28 -8.97
C CYS A 21 -13.80 7.43 -8.16
N GLY A 22 -13.76 7.58 -6.83
CA GLY A 22 -12.91 6.79 -5.93
C GLY A 22 -13.21 5.28 -6.01
N ILE A 23 -14.48 4.89 -6.06
CA ILE A 23 -14.89 3.49 -6.20
C ILE A 23 -14.42 2.91 -7.55
N ILE A 24 -14.55 3.69 -8.64
CA ILE A 24 -14.08 3.27 -9.98
C ILE A 24 -12.57 3.06 -9.96
N ILE A 25 -11.82 3.99 -9.37
CA ILE A 25 -10.36 3.89 -9.22
C ILE A 25 -9.99 2.63 -8.44
N MET A 26 -10.69 2.33 -7.33
CA MET A 26 -10.45 1.12 -6.54
C MET A 26 -10.62 -0.17 -7.37
N ILE A 27 -11.67 -0.25 -8.20
CA ILE A 27 -11.92 -1.40 -9.08
C ILE A 27 -10.77 -1.54 -10.10
N ILE A 28 -10.34 -0.44 -10.72
CA ILE A 28 -9.23 -0.45 -11.68
C ILE A 28 -7.94 -0.92 -11.00
N THR A 29 -7.62 -0.37 -9.82
CA THR A 29 -6.43 -0.73 -9.05
C THR A 29 -6.44 -2.22 -8.68
N PHE A 30 -7.60 -2.75 -8.26
CA PHE A 30 -7.74 -4.17 -7.95
C PHE A 30 -7.52 -5.07 -9.17
N VAL A 31 -8.06 -4.70 -10.34
CA VAL A 31 -7.82 -5.43 -11.59
C VAL A 31 -6.34 -5.40 -11.97
N LEU A 32 -5.69 -4.24 -11.87
CA LEU A 32 -4.26 -4.10 -12.14
C LEU A 32 -3.42 -4.99 -11.22
N ASP A 33 -3.76 -5.08 -9.94
CA ASP A 33 -3.09 -5.98 -8.99
C ASP A 33 -3.22 -7.45 -9.36
N VAL A 34 -4.43 -7.90 -9.69
CA VAL A 34 -4.67 -9.29 -10.11
C VAL A 34 -3.86 -9.62 -11.37
N VAL A 35 -3.84 -8.71 -12.35
CA VAL A 35 -3.06 -8.86 -13.57
C VAL A 35 -1.55 -8.86 -13.27
N ALA A 36 -1.09 -7.96 -12.42
CA ALA A 36 0.31 -7.86 -12.01
C ALA A 36 0.77 -9.17 -11.34
N VAL A 37 0.01 -9.68 -10.36
CA VAL A 37 0.30 -10.95 -9.66
C VAL A 37 0.30 -12.13 -10.62
N ALA A 38 -0.69 -12.20 -11.52
CA ALA A 38 -0.79 -13.28 -12.50
C ALA A 38 0.41 -13.27 -13.47
N LYS A 39 0.79 -12.09 -13.99
CA LYS A 39 1.98 -11.95 -14.84
C LYS A 39 3.26 -12.28 -14.09
N PHE A 40 3.40 -11.85 -12.84
CA PHE A 40 4.56 -12.14 -12.01
C PHE A 40 4.69 -13.64 -11.72
N ARG A 41 3.60 -14.34 -11.39
CA ARG A 41 3.60 -15.80 -11.19
C ARG A 41 3.96 -16.55 -12.46
N LYS A 42 3.39 -16.16 -13.61
CA LYS A 42 3.71 -16.75 -14.92
C LYS A 42 5.18 -16.52 -15.29
N ALA A 43 5.66 -15.29 -15.16
CA ALA A 43 7.08 -14.97 -15.39
C ALA A 43 7.97 -15.80 -14.45
N ASN A 44 7.68 -15.85 -13.15
CA ASN A 44 8.52 -16.62 -12.23
C ASN A 44 8.54 -18.12 -12.54
N LYS A 45 7.41 -18.70 -12.96
CA LYS A 45 7.31 -20.11 -13.37
C LYS A 45 8.06 -20.41 -14.67
N VAL A 46 7.88 -19.59 -15.71
CA VAL A 46 8.56 -19.74 -17.00
C VAL A 46 10.08 -19.60 -16.85
N PHE A 47 10.54 -18.63 -16.04
CA PHE A 47 11.96 -18.42 -15.80
C PHE A 47 12.60 -19.52 -14.95
N SER A 48 11.86 -20.10 -13.99
CA SER A 48 12.35 -21.24 -13.20
C SER A 48 12.64 -22.46 -14.07
N ASN A 49 11.88 -22.66 -15.15
CA ASN A 49 12.01 -23.85 -15.98
C ASN A 49 13.07 -23.71 -17.10
N ASN A 50 13.30 -22.51 -17.66
CA ASN A 50 14.02 -22.40 -18.94
C ASN A 50 15.29 -21.52 -18.96
N ALA A 51 15.54 -20.65 -17.95
CA ALA A 51 16.49 -19.54 -18.12
C ALA A 51 17.54 -19.37 -17.00
N SER A 52 17.45 -20.10 -15.89
CA SER A 52 18.36 -19.93 -14.74
C SER A 52 19.81 -20.37 -15.02
N MET A 53 20.00 -21.31 -15.96
CA MET A 53 21.30 -21.92 -16.26
C MET A 53 22.19 -21.05 -17.17
N PHE A 54 21.62 -20.25 -18.07
CA PHE A 54 22.37 -19.44 -19.06
C PHE A 54 22.50 -17.95 -18.71
N MET A 55 21.97 -17.50 -17.58
CA MET A 55 21.98 -16.08 -17.18
C MET A 55 23.30 -15.66 -16.51
N SER A 56 23.84 -14.51 -16.90
CA SER A 56 24.96 -13.86 -16.20
C SER A 56 24.58 -13.45 -14.77
N GLU A 57 25.56 -13.43 -13.86
CA GLU A 57 25.38 -12.98 -12.47
C GLU A 57 24.82 -11.55 -12.36
N ALA A 58 25.18 -10.66 -13.31
CA ALA A 58 24.63 -9.31 -13.39
C ALA A 58 23.12 -9.33 -13.70
N GLN A 59 22.68 -10.18 -14.63
CA GLN A 59 21.26 -10.35 -14.96
C GLN A 59 20.50 -10.99 -13.79
N LYS A 60 21.10 -11.96 -13.09
CA LYS A 60 20.49 -12.57 -11.89
C LYS A 60 20.30 -11.51 -10.79
N ARG A 61 21.29 -10.63 -10.58
CA ARG A 61 21.19 -9.52 -9.60
C ARG A 61 20.10 -8.53 -9.99
N LYS A 62 20.04 -8.08 -11.24
CA LYS A 62 19.00 -7.17 -11.73
C LYS A 62 17.60 -7.74 -11.50
N ARG A 63 17.39 -9.01 -11.89
CA ARG A 63 16.12 -9.71 -11.69
C ARG A 63 15.72 -9.84 -10.22
N ARG A 64 16.67 -10.12 -9.32
CA ARG A 64 16.39 -10.14 -7.87
C ARG A 64 15.89 -8.79 -7.35
N MET A 65 16.42 -7.68 -7.87
CA MET A 65 15.95 -6.34 -7.53
C MET A 65 14.56 -6.05 -8.10
N GLU A 66 14.31 -6.41 -9.37
CA GLU A 66 12.98 -6.28 -9.99
C GLU A 66 11.90 -7.08 -9.24
N ILE A 67 12.23 -8.30 -8.79
CA ILE A 67 11.33 -9.12 -7.96
C ILE A 67 11.03 -8.45 -6.62
N LYS A 68 12.04 -7.85 -5.96
CA LYS A 68 11.85 -7.14 -4.70
C LYS A 68 10.98 -5.89 -4.88
N PHE A 69 11.25 -5.11 -5.92
CA PHE A 69 10.46 -3.94 -6.28
C PHE A 69 9.00 -4.31 -6.58
N PHE A 70 8.78 -5.41 -7.32
CA PHE A 70 7.44 -5.91 -7.59
C PHE A 70 6.71 -6.34 -6.32
N LYS A 71 7.38 -7.09 -5.42
CA LYS A 71 6.81 -7.49 -4.14
C LYS A 71 6.45 -6.30 -3.25
N GLN A 72 7.31 -5.28 -3.24
CA GLN A 72 7.05 -4.04 -2.53
C GLN A 72 5.82 -3.33 -3.08
N ALA A 73 5.75 -3.13 -4.41
CA ALA A 73 4.61 -2.49 -5.06
C ALA A 73 3.30 -3.25 -4.76
N LEU A 74 3.33 -4.58 -4.76
CA LEU A 74 2.17 -5.39 -4.41
C LEU A 74 1.76 -5.23 -2.94
N CYS A 75 2.72 -5.18 -2.03
CA CYS A 75 2.45 -4.98 -0.60
C CYS A 75 1.87 -3.60 -0.33
N GLN A 76 2.49 -2.56 -0.90
CA GLN A 76 2.03 -1.18 -0.85
C GLN A 76 0.61 -1.03 -1.41
N ASN A 77 0.32 -1.64 -2.56
CA ASN A 77 -1.01 -1.54 -3.16
C ASN A 77 -2.07 -2.29 -2.34
N GLY A 78 -1.73 -3.48 -1.82
CA GLY A 78 -2.62 -4.24 -0.94
C GLY A 78 -2.94 -3.50 0.37
N LEU A 79 -1.94 -2.87 0.98
CA LEU A 79 -2.16 -2.02 2.16
C LEU A 79 -3.07 -0.84 1.83
N SER A 80 -2.86 -0.20 0.68
CA SER A 80 -3.69 0.92 0.22
C SER A 80 -5.15 0.50 0.03
N LEU A 81 -5.40 -0.68 -0.54
CA LEU A 81 -6.74 -1.24 -0.69
C LEU A 81 -7.46 -1.39 0.67
N ILE A 82 -6.76 -1.83 1.72
CA ILE A 82 -7.33 -1.95 3.07
C ILE A 82 -7.78 -0.59 3.59
N ALA A 83 -6.98 0.47 3.39
CA ALA A 83 -7.36 1.82 3.79
C ALA A 83 -8.55 2.35 2.99
N PHE A 84 -8.62 2.06 1.69
CA PHE A 84 -9.79 2.39 0.86
C PHE A 84 -11.06 1.68 1.35
N ILE A 85 -10.96 0.39 1.68
CA ILE A 85 -12.08 -0.37 2.27
C ILE A 85 -12.48 0.23 3.62
N SER A 86 -11.51 0.58 4.45
CA SER A 86 -11.77 1.23 5.74
C SER A 86 -12.52 2.55 5.56
N TYR A 87 -12.12 3.37 4.60
CA TYR A 87 -12.76 4.65 4.33
C TYR A 87 -14.17 4.51 3.73
N HIS A 88 -14.36 3.64 2.73
CA HIS A 88 -15.63 3.54 2.00
C HIS A 88 -16.65 2.60 2.62
N PHE A 89 -16.22 1.53 3.28
CA PHE A 89 -17.13 0.50 3.82
C PHE A 89 -17.18 0.50 5.34
N ILE A 90 -16.05 0.67 6.02
CA ILE A 90 -16.01 0.59 7.49
C ILE A 90 -16.45 1.90 8.14
N SER A 91 -15.94 3.04 7.65
CA SER A 91 -16.25 4.36 8.21
C SER A 91 -17.76 4.66 8.24
N PRO A 92 -18.56 4.35 7.19
CA PRO A 92 -20.02 4.58 7.22
C PRO A 92 -20.81 3.67 8.16
N LEU A 93 -20.23 2.56 8.64
CA LEU A 93 -20.90 1.67 9.62
C LEU A 93 -20.98 2.31 11.01
N PHE A 94 -20.13 3.29 11.29
CA PHE A 94 -20.13 4.00 12.56
C PHE A 94 -21.01 5.24 12.51
N ALA A 95 -21.93 5.34 13.47
CA ALA A 95 -22.73 6.56 13.68
C ALA A 95 -21.96 7.63 14.47
N ASP A 96 -20.97 7.21 15.27
CA ASP A 96 -20.14 8.11 16.08
C ASP A 96 -19.11 8.86 15.22
N ARG A 97 -19.08 10.18 15.35
CA ARG A 97 -18.22 11.07 14.52
C ARG A 97 -16.73 10.90 14.81
N TRP A 98 -16.36 10.58 16.05
CA TRP A 98 -14.98 10.31 16.45
C TRP A 98 -14.50 8.98 15.88
N LEU A 99 -15.34 7.95 15.90
CA LEU A 99 -15.01 6.66 15.27
C LEU A 99 -14.89 6.77 13.76
N VAL A 100 -15.77 7.53 13.10
CA VAL A 100 -15.66 7.86 11.67
C VAL A 100 -14.33 8.54 11.37
N PHE A 101 -13.93 9.53 12.18
CA PHE A 101 -12.67 10.26 11.99
C PHE A 101 -11.43 9.36 12.18
N LEU A 102 -11.44 8.52 13.21
CA LEU A 102 -10.34 7.57 13.47
C LEU A 102 -10.23 6.55 12.32
N THR A 103 -11.34 5.95 11.91
CA THR A 103 -11.36 4.93 10.85
C THR A 103 -11.08 5.47 9.45
N SER A 104 -11.30 6.76 9.21
CA SER A 104 -10.97 7.41 7.93
C SER A 104 -9.55 7.98 7.93
N THR A 105 -9.24 8.86 8.88
CA THR A 105 -8.06 9.72 8.82
C THR A 105 -6.87 9.05 9.48
N PHE A 106 -7.06 8.45 10.65
CA PHE A 106 -5.96 7.81 11.37
C PHE A 106 -5.46 6.57 10.62
N VAL A 107 -6.38 5.76 10.08
CA VAL A 107 -6.04 4.61 9.22
C VAL A 107 -5.25 5.04 7.98
N TRP A 108 -5.64 6.15 7.35
CA TRP A 108 -4.93 6.70 6.19
C TRP A 108 -3.51 7.18 6.55
N GLN A 109 -3.33 7.85 7.68
CA GLN A 109 -1.99 8.29 8.11
C GLN A 109 -1.10 7.12 8.51
N LEU A 110 -1.64 6.14 9.24
CA LEU A 110 -0.92 4.91 9.56
C LEU A 110 -0.47 4.19 8.30
N LEU A 111 -1.32 4.14 7.26
CA LEU A 111 -0.96 3.56 5.98
C LEU A 111 0.30 4.19 5.38
N HIS A 112 0.40 5.52 5.34
CA HIS A 112 1.58 6.20 4.78
C HIS A 112 2.85 5.89 5.57
N VAL A 113 2.73 5.75 6.89
CA VAL A 113 3.86 5.32 7.74
C VAL A 113 4.27 3.88 7.38
N PHE A 114 3.30 2.97 7.24
CA PHE A 114 3.57 1.59 6.84
C PHE A 114 4.16 1.49 5.43
N ASP A 115 3.72 2.31 4.50
CA ASP A 115 4.26 2.37 3.15
C ASP A 115 5.76 2.76 3.16
N GLY A 116 6.11 3.80 3.93
CA GLY A 116 7.51 4.17 4.17
C GLY A 116 8.33 3.03 4.77
N ILE A 117 7.79 2.30 5.74
CA ILE A 117 8.43 1.12 6.35
C ILE A 117 8.63 -0.01 5.32
N VAL A 118 7.65 -0.26 4.47
CA VAL A 118 7.73 -1.29 3.42
C VAL A 118 8.81 -0.95 2.40
N VAL A 119 8.92 0.31 1.96
CA VAL A 119 10.00 0.76 1.07
C VAL A 119 11.37 0.56 1.73
N LEU A 120 11.50 0.94 3.00
CA LEU A 120 12.71 0.72 3.77
C LEU A 120 13.03 -0.79 3.79
N LEU A 121 12.09 -1.66 4.16
CA LEU A 121 12.33 -3.10 4.30
C LEU A 121 12.83 -3.77 3.01
N PHE A 122 12.32 -3.37 1.85
CA PHE A 122 12.62 -4.00 0.58
C PHE A 122 13.88 -3.44 -0.12
N HIS A 123 14.21 -2.17 0.09
CA HIS A 123 15.36 -1.51 -0.56
C HIS A 123 16.56 -1.22 0.35
N PHE A 124 16.39 -1.09 1.67
CA PHE A 124 17.51 -0.76 2.56
C PHE A 124 18.32 -2.00 2.93
N GLN A 125 19.65 -1.84 2.97
CA GLN A 125 20.56 -2.91 3.34
C GLN A 125 20.36 -3.34 4.81
N PRO A 126 20.46 -4.63 5.15
CA PRO A 126 20.29 -5.14 6.52
C PRO A 126 21.19 -4.47 7.56
N ALA A 127 22.38 -3.99 7.15
CA ALA A 127 23.33 -3.31 8.03
C ALA A 127 22.79 -1.97 8.57
N MET A 128 22.06 -1.22 7.75
CA MET A 128 21.50 0.08 8.15
C MET A 128 20.25 -0.08 9.02
N TRP A 129 19.53 -1.22 8.92
CA TRP A 129 18.42 -1.55 9.81
C TRP A 129 18.88 -1.63 11.27
N ARG A 130 20.07 -2.18 11.50
CA ARG A 130 20.69 -2.22 12.83
C ARG A 130 20.94 -0.83 13.37
N THR A 131 21.50 0.07 12.55
CA THR A 131 21.79 1.45 12.96
C THR A 131 20.52 2.25 13.25
N ILE A 132 19.44 2.05 12.47
CA ILE A 132 18.15 2.72 12.72
C ILE A 132 17.50 2.16 13.99
N LEU A 133 17.48 0.84 14.17
CA LEU A 133 16.99 0.21 15.41
C LEU A 133 17.77 0.68 16.63
N GLU A 134 19.11 0.71 16.56
CA GLU A 134 19.97 1.21 17.63
C GLU A 134 19.65 2.67 17.96
N LYS A 135 19.49 3.53 16.94
CA LYS A 135 19.09 4.92 17.13
C LYS A 135 17.68 5.04 17.72
N PHE A 136 16.72 4.26 17.27
CA PHE A 136 15.35 4.29 17.76
C PHE A 136 15.24 3.79 19.20
N ILE A 137 15.94 2.69 19.52
CA ILE A 137 16.04 2.15 20.89
C ILE A 137 16.75 3.16 21.79
N SER A 138 17.83 3.80 21.35
CA SER A 138 18.52 4.84 22.11
C SER A 138 17.66 6.09 22.35
N ALA A 139 16.77 6.42 21.41
CA ALA A 139 15.82 7.53 21.56
C ALA A 139 14.64 7.19 22.48
N LEU A 140 14.31 5.91 22.63
CA LEU A 140 13.31 5.41 23.58
C LEU A 140 13.87 5.14 24.99
N ALA A 141 15.20 5.12 25.14
CA ALA A 141 15.88 4.68 26.36
C ALA A 141 15.92 5.71 27.52
N PRO A 142 15.54 6.99 27.36
CA PRO A 142 15.26 7.83 28.51
C PRO A 142 13.85 8.44 28.43
N LEU A 143 12.85 7.64 28.81
CA LEU A 143 11.60 8.07 29.47
C LEU A 143 11.29 7.09 30.60
#